data_AF-A0A7W7MKG5-F1
#
_entry.id   AF-A0A7W7MKG5-F1
#
_cell.length_a   1.000
_cell.length_b   1.000
_cell.length_c   1.000
_cell.angle_alpha   90.00
_cell.angle_beta   90.00
_cell.angle_gamma   90.00
#
_symmetry.space_group_name_H-M   'P 1'
#
loop_
_entity.id
_entity.type
_entity.pdbx_description
1 polymer ?
#
loop_
_entity_poly.entity_id
_entity_poly.type
_entity_poly.pdbx_seq_one_letter_code
_entity_poly.pdbx_strand_id
1 'polypeptide(L)'
;MNRLSETLTSVPADKSGPRPVRHGQREIGAYATGPDGTVFVPAVDVTTIAVAALGTAALIAVAVSARRRPAIGAVTMGPGGWVSLRRSTAPPLRAGRPWWARLLGARRLVVQH
;
A
#
# COMPACT_ATOMS: atom_id res chain seq x y z
N MET A 1 52.86 51.79 0.65
CA MET A 1 51.40 51.76 0.36
C MET A 1 50.95 50.31 0.29
N ASN A 2 50.04 49.94 1.19
CA ASN A 2 49.59 48.58 1.50
C ASN A 2 48.78 47.95 0.36
N ARG A 3 49.14 46.72 -0.03
CA ARG A 3 48.28 45.82 -0.80
C ARG A 3 47.87 44.69 0.14
N LEU A 4 46.60 44.73 0.57
CA LEU A 4 46.02 43.78 1.52
C LEU A 4 46.06 42.37 0.95
N SER A 5 46.72 41.48 1.69
CA SER A 5 46.70 40.04 1.50
C SER A 5 45.34 39.50 1.92
N GLU A 6 44.36 39.53 1.01
CA GLU A 6 43.16 38.70 1.17
C GLU A 6 43.51 37.28 0.71
N THR A 7 44.01 36.50 1.66
CA THR A 7 44.13 35.06 1.54
C THR A 7 42.72 34.48 1.60
N LEU A 8 41.99 34.56 0.49
CA LEU A 8 40.81 33.74 0.28
C LEU A 8 41.29 32.30 0.23
N THR A 9 41.29 31.63 1.38
CA THR A 9 41.38 30.19 1.48
C THR A 9 40.18 29.63 0.71
N SER A 10 40.41 29.30 -0.56
CA SER A 10 39.48 28.51 -1.33
C SER A 10 39.36 27.17 -0.62
N VAL A 11 38.27 27.03 0.15
CA VAL A 11 37.83 25.74 0.65
C VAL A 11 37.64 24.86 -0.60
N PRO A 12 38.33 23.72 -0.72
CA PRO A 12 38.18 22.86 -1.88
C PRO A 12 36.72 22.43 -1.95
N ALA A 13 36.04 22.89 -3.00
CA ALA A 13 34.80 22.28 -3.45
C ALA A 13 35.11 20.81 -3.76
N ASP A 14 34.17 19.94 -3.41
CA ASP A 14 34.12 18.52 -3.78
C ASP A 14 34.77 17.51 -2.83
N LYS A 15 34.23 17.39 -1.59
CA LYS A 15 34.18 16.15 -0.78
C LYS A 15 32.99 16.13 0.20
N SER A 16 31.89 16.80 -0.14
CA SER A 16 30.73 16.90 0.76
C SER A 16 29.77 15.73 0.52
N GLY A 17 30.08 14.57 1.09
CA GLY A 17 29.15 13.44 1.12
C GLY A 17 27.81 13.84 1.77
N PRO A 18 26.72 13.10 1.49
CA PRO A 18 25.39 13.43 2.00
C PRO A 18 25.39 13.58 3.53
N ARG A 19 24.84 14.68 4.04
CA ARG A 19 24.75 14.93 5.48
C ARG A 19 23.48 14.31 6.06
N PRO A 20 23.58 13.29 6.93
CA PRO A 20 22.41 12.65 7.50
C PRO A 20 21.67 13.60 8.46
N VAL A 21 20.35 13.58 8.39
CA VAL A 21 19.41 14.28 9.26
C VAL A 21 18.74 13.26 10.16
N ARG A 22 18.91 13.45 11.47
CA ARG A 22 18.41 12.55 12.51
C ARG A 22 17.46 13.26 13.46
N HIS A 23 16.48 12.54 13.98
CA HIS A 23 15.63 12.96 15.08
C HIS A 23 15.76 11.93 16.21
N GLY A 24 16.48 12.30 17.26
CA GLY A 24 16.95 11.36 18.27
C GLY A 24 17.88 10.30 17.65
N GLN A 25 17.55 9.02 17.83
CA GLN A 25 18.31 7.88 17.29
C GLN A 25 17.87 7.48 15.88
N ARG A 26 16.84 8.11 15.31
CA ARG A 26 16.27 7.72 14.00
C ARG A 26 16.78 8.63 12.88
N GLU A 27 17.25 8.01 11.80
CA GLU A 27 17.57 8.72 10.56
C GLU A 27 16.30 9.01 9.76
N ILE A 28 16.10 10.28 9.41
CA ILE A 28 14.92 10.75 8.65
C ILE A 28 15.28 10.91 7.18
N GLY A 29 16.53 11.24 6.86
CA GLY A 29 17.00 11.45 5.50
C GLY A 29 18.41 12.02 5.49
N ALA A 30 18.85 12.52 4.33
CA ALA A 30 20.11 13.21 4.19
C ALA A 30 19.97 14.41 3.25
N TYR A 31 20.71 15.48 3.52
CA TYR A 31 20.90 16.54 2.54
C TYR A 31 22.04 16.14 1.60
N ALA A 32 21.73 16.03 0.31
CA ALA A 32 22.72 15.88 -0.74
C ALA A 32 23.00 17.27 -1.32
N THR A 33 24.25 17.70 -1.28
CA THR A 33 24.69 18.95 -1.92
C THR A 33 25.29 18.60 -3.27
N GLY A 34 24.65 19.09 -4.34
CA GLY A 34 25.14 18.99 -5.71
C GLY A 34 25.52 20.37 -6.27
N PRO A 35 25.96 20.42 -7.53
CA PRO A 35 26.31 21.67 -8.20
C PRO A 35 25.13 22.67 -8.31
N ASP A 36 23.91 22.15 -8.34
CA ASP A 36 22.68 22.96 -8.49
C ASP A 36 22.03 23.37 -7.15
N GLY A 37 22.64 23.00 -6.02
CA GLY A 37 22.13 23.33 -4.68
C GLY A 37 22.02 22.12 -3.75
N THR A 38 21.31 22.31 -2.64
CA THR A 38 21.15 21.28 -1.60
C THR A 38 19.72 20.73 -1.62
N VAL A 39 19.59 19.41 -1.81
CA VAL A 39 18.30 18.70 -1.87
C VAL A 39 18.18 17.76 -0.69
N PHE A 40 16.99 17.72 -0.07
CA PHE A 40 16.67 16.77 0.98
C PHE A 40 16.23 15.43 0.38
N VAL A 41 16.88 14.34 0.79
CA VAL A 41 16.60 12.97 0.37
C VAL A 41 16.05 12.19 1.57
N PRO A 42 14.76 11.80 1.57
CA PRO A 42 14.18 11.02 2.66
C PRO A 42 14.80 9.63 2.78
N ALA A 43 15.02 9.16 4.01
CA ALA A 43 15.48 7.78 4.27
C ALA A 43 14.38 6.74 3.99
N VAL A 44 13.12 7.17 4.06
CA VAL A 44 11.95 6.36 3.72
C VAL A 44 11.12 7.13 2.70
N ASP A 45 11.05 6.61 1.48
CA ASP A 45 10.14 7.12 0.46
C ASP A 45 8.71 6.61 0.72
N VAL A 46 7.92 7.45 1.39
CA VAL A 46 6.52 7.18 1.71
C VAL A 46 5.69 6.95 0.45
N THR A 47 6.05 7.61 -0.66
CA THR A 47 5.37 7.46 -1.94
C THR A 47 5.53 6.05 -2.47
N THR A 48 6.76 5.54 -2.47
CA THR A 48 7.05 4.15 -2.88
C THR A 48 6.31 3.14 -2.01
N ILE A 49 6.24 3.36 -0.69
CA ILE A 49 5.48 2.48 0.22
C ILE A 49 3.98 2.51 -0.12
N ALA A 50 3.42 3.70 -0.31
CA ALA A 50 2.00 3.85 -0.63
C ALA A 50 1.65 3.18 -1.97
N VAL A 51 2.48 3.38 -3.00
CA VAL A 51 2.31 2.75 -4.32
C VAL A 51 2.40 1.23 -4.21
N ALA A 52 3.39 0.71 -3.47
CA ALA A 52 3.53 -0.73 -3.25
C ALA A 52 2.33 -1.33 -2.51
N ALA A 53 1.82 -0.64 -1.48
CA ALA A 53 0.65 -1.06 -0.73
C ALA A 53 -0.61 -1.08 -1.60
N LEU A 54 -0.85 -0.02 -2.38
CA LEU A 54 -1.98 0.07 -3.30
C LEU A 54 -1.92 -1.01 -4.39
N GLY A 55 -0.74 -1.22 -5.00
CA GLY A 55 -0.54 -2.27 -6.00
C GLY A 55 -0.83 -3.65 -5.44
N THR A 56 -0.36 -3.93 -4.22
CA THR A 56 -0.64 -5.21 -3.54
C THR A 56 -2.14 -5.41 -3.27
N ALA A 57 -2.84 -4.37 -2.81
CA ALA A 57 -4.28 -4.42 -2.57
C ALA A 57 -5.07 -4.67 -3.87
N ALA A 58 -4.68 -4.02 -4.97
CA ALA A 58 -5.28 -4.22 -6.28
C ALA A 58 -5.11 -5.67 -6.77
N LEU A 59 -3.92 -6.25 -6.63
CA LEU A 59 -3.66 -7.65 -7.00
C LEU A 59 -4.54 -8.62 -6.20
N ILE A 60 -4.69 -8.38 -4.88
CA ILE A 60 -5.57 -9.20 -4.04
C ILE A 60 -7.02 -9.09 -4.51
N ALA A 61 -7.50 -7.87 -4.80
CA ALA A 61 -8.86 -7.65 -5.29
C ALA A 61 -9.13 -8.41 -6.60
N VAL A 62 -8.19 -8.34 -7.55
CA VAL A 62 -8.26 -9.08 -8.82
C VAL A 62 -8.23 -10.59 -8.60
N ALA A 63 -7.37 -11.09 -7.72
CA ALA A 63 -7.31 -12.51 -7.40
C ALA A 63 -8.62 -13.02 -6.77
N VAL A 64 -9.26 -12.22 -5.91
CA VAL A 64 -10.55 -12.54 -5.30
C VAL A 64 -11.68 -12.50 -6.33
N SER A 65 -11.73 -11.48 -7.19
CA SER A 65 -12.77 -11.37 -8.22
C SER A 65 -12.66 -12.49 -9.26
N ALA A 66 -11.44 -12.84 -9.70
CA ALA A 66 -11.20 -13.96 -10.60
C ALA A 66 -11.61 -15.31 -10.00
N ARG A 67 -11.49 -15.48 -8.68
CA ARG A 67 -11.94 -16.69 -7.97
C ARG A 67 -13.46 -16.73 -7.74
N ARG A 68 -14.14 -15.58 -7.70
CA ARG A 68 -15.59 -15.52 -7.53
C ARG A 68 -16.29 -15.84 -8.84
N ARG A 69 -16.44 -17.14 -9.12
CA ARG A 69 -17.41 -17.59 -10.12
C ARG A 69 -18.83 -17.36 -9.58
N PRO A 70 -19.73 -16.69 -10.32
CA PRO A 70 -21.12 -16.56 -9.89
C PRO A 70 -21.75 -17.95 -9.74
N ALA A 71 -22.30 -18.23 -8.55
CA ALA A 71 -22.87 -19.54 -8.22
C ALA A 71 -24.26 -19.78 -8.84
N ILE A 72 -24.88 -18.74 -9.40
CA ILE A 72 -26.21 -18.77 -10.00
C ILE A 72 -26.11 -18.10 -11.38
N GLY A 73 -26.44 -18.85 -12.43
CA GLY A 73 -26.28 -18.38 -13.81
C GLY A 73 -27.46 -17.57 -14.35
N ALA A 74 -28.70 -17.94 -13.99
CA ALA A 74 -29.89 -17.21 -14.39
C ALA A 74 -31.03 -17.42 -13.38
N VAL A 75 -31.75 -16.35 -13.09
CA VAL A 75 -32.96 -16.33 -12.26
C VAL A 75 -34.12 -16.04 -13.20
N THR A 76 -35.06 -16.98 -13.34
CA THR A 76 -36.25 -16.79 -14.18
C THR A 76 -37.50 -16.86 -13.31
N MET A 77 -38.36 -15.85 -13.39
CA MET A 77 -39.68 -15.90 -12.78
C MET A 77 -40.67 -16.60 -13.71
N GLY A 78 -41.40 -17.58 -13.17
CA GLY A 78 -42.53 -18.20 -13.85
C GLY A 78 -43.81 -17.36 -13.70
N PRO A 79 -44.76 -17.46 -14.64
CA PRO A 79 -46.09 -16.88 -14.49
C PRO A 79 -46.79 -17.57 -13.32
N GLY A 80 -46.98 -16.84 -12.22
CA GLY A 80 -47.42 -17.39 -10.93
C GLY A 80 -46.48 -17.09 -9.75
N GLY A 81 -45.37 -16.40 -9.97
CA GLY A 81 -44.51 -15.87 -8.89
C GLY A 81 -43.42 -16.82 -8.39
N TRP A 82 -43.28 -18.00 -8.99
CA TRP A 82 -42.19 -18.93 -8.66
C TRP A 82 -40.87 -18.49 -9.29
N VAL A 83 -39.76 -18.72 -8.59
CA VAL A 83 -38.41 -18.38 -9.05
C VAL A 83 -37.65 -19.67 -9.37
N SER A 84 -37.30 -19.87 -10.64
CA SER A 84 -36.45 -20.98 -11.08
C SER A 84 -35.00 -20.50 -11.20
N LEU A 85 -34.08 -21.23 -10.56
CA LEU A 85 -32.63 -20.98 -10.61
C LEU A 85 -31.97 -21.98 -11.56
N ARG A 86 -31.32 -21.50 -12.63
CA ARG A 86 -30.62 -22.36 -13.60
C ARG A 86 -29.11 -22.32 -13.35
N ARG A 87 -28.46 -23.50 -13.36
CA ARG A 87 -27.02 -23.68 -13.00
C ARG A 87 -26.69 -23.27 -11.56
N SER A 88 -27.60 -23.41 -10.61
CA SER A 88 -27.29 -23.24 -9.19
C SER A 88 -26.55 -24.46 -8.67
N THR A 89 -25.28 -24.33 -8.34
CA THR A 89 -24.65 -25.28 -7.40
C THR A 89 -25.26 -24.98 -6.03
N ALA A 90 -25.83 -25.98 -5.35
CA ALA A 90 -26.32 -25.79 -3.99
C ALA A 90 -25.17 -25.19 -3.15
N PRO A 91 -25.35 -24.00 -2.55
CA PRO A 91 -24.27 -23.37 -1.81
C PRO A 91 -23.85 -24.35 -0.71
N PRO A 92 -22.55 -24.66 -0.57
CA PRO A 92 -22.11 -25.59 0.45
C PRO A 92 -22.56 -25.05 1.80
N LEU A 93 -23.39 -25.82 2.52
CA LEU A 93 -23.98 -25.48 3.82
C LEU A 93 -22.94 -25.16 4.91
N ARG A 94 -21.65 -25.31 4.60
CA ARG A 94 -20.51 -25.12 5.49
C ARG A 94 -19.35 -24.49 4.71
N ALA A 95 -19.50 -23.26 4.22
CA ALA A 95 -18.32 -22.46 3.90
C ALA A 95 -17.55 -22.22 5.21
N GLY A 96 -16.40 -22.88 5.36
CA GLY A 96 -15.55 -22.74 6.55
C GLY A 96 -15.22 -21.25 6.81
N ARG A 97 -15.06 -20.88 8.09
CA ARG A 97 -14.74 -19.50 8.47
C ARG A 97 -13.53 -18.99 7.68
N PRO A 98 -13.63 -17.86 6.97
CA PRO A 98 -12.49 -17.31 6.27
C PRO A 98 -11.43 -16.86 7.27
N TRP A 99 -10.15 -16.98 6.90
CA TRP A 99 -9.01 -16.73 7.80
C TRP A 99 -9.04 -15.32 8.42
N TRP A 100 -9.47 -14.32 7.65
CA TRP A 100 -9.62 -12.94 8.15
C TRP A 100 -10.70 -12.83 9.23
N ALA A 101 -11.76 -13.63 9.17
CA ALA A 101 -12.80 -13.64 10.21
C ALA A 101 -12.30 -14.30 11.51
N ARG A 102 -11.29 -15.19 11.43
CA ARG A 102 -10.58 -15.70 12.61
C ARG A 102 -9.68 -14.62 13.21
N LEU A 103 -8.94 -13.88 12.38
CA LEU A 103 -8.06 -12.79 12.83
C LEU A 103 -8.84 -11.63 13.45
N LEU A 104 -9.94 -11.22 12.83
CA LEU A 104 -10.77 -10.11 13.32
C LEU A 104 -11.71 -10.52 14.46
N GLY A 105 -11.68 -11.77 14.91
CA GLY A 105 -12.58 -12.26 15.96
C GLY A 105 -14.07 -12.16 15.62
N ALA A 106 -14.42 -12.02 14.34
CA ALA A 106 -15.78 -11.71 13.89
C ALA A 106 -16.73 -12.86 14.26
N ARG A 107 -17.54 -12.70 15.30
CA ARG A 107 -18.51 -13.70 15.76
C ARG A 107 -19.68 -13.78 14.78
N ARG A 108 -20.21 -14.99 14.57
CA ARG A 108 -21.38 -15.20 13.72
C ARG A 108 -22.56 -14.52 14.40
N LEU A 109 -23.22 -13.59 13.71
CA LEU A 109 -24.53 -13.10 14.11
C LEU A 109 -25.52 -14.25 13.89
N VAL A 110 -25.96 -14.86 14.99
CA VAL A 110 -27.02 -15.87 14.98
C VAL A 110 -28.32 -15.11 15.16
N VAL A 111 -29.17 -15.10 14.14
CA VAL A 111 -30.56 -14.65 14.30
C VAL A 111 -31.25 -15.72 15.14
N GLN A 112 -31.60 -15.39 16.37
CA GLN A 112 -32.52 -16.19 17.18
C GLN A 112 -33.94 -15.91 16.67
N HIS A 113 -34.65 -16.99 16.36
CA HIS A 113 -36.09 -16.98 16.13
C HIS A 113 -36.84 -17.05 17.45
#